data_AF-A0A6J4QGJ8-F1
#
_entry.id   AF-A0A6J4QGJ8-F1
#
_cell.length_a   1.000
_cell.length_b   1.000
_cell.length_c   1.000
_cell.angle_alpha   90.00
_cell.angle_beta   90.00
_cell.angle_gamma   90.00
#
_symmetry.space_group_name_H-M   'P 1'
#
loop_
_entity.id
_entity.type
_entity.pdbx_description
1 polymer ?
#
loop_
_entity_poly.entity_id
_entity_poly.type
_entity_poly.pdbx_seq_one_letter_code
_entity_poly.pdbx_strand_id
1 'polypeptide(L)' 'MGHMWIATLGEEALYEVDLPDCCQRSVSSARNTKSLDDYFECPTCGAAWQAPVAVEPEECAFTERASDGERKGAA' A
#
# COMPACT_ATOMS: atom_id res chain seq x y z
N MET A 1 4.27 -6.56 8.43
CA MET A 1 4.17 -5.54 7.37
C MET A 1 3.09 -4.58 7.82
N GLY A 2 3.41 -3.29 7.95
CA GLY A 2 2.44 -2.28 8.39
C GLY A 2 1.41 -2.00 7.29
N HIS A 3 0.17 -1.69 7.68
CA HIS A 3 -0.84 -1.22 6.75
C HIS A 3 -0.55 0.24 6.37
N MET A 4 -0.71 0.58 5.10
CA MET A 4 -0.60 1.95 4.61
C MET A 4 -2.00 2.52 4.41
N TRP A 5 -2.13 3.83 4.60
CA TRP A 5 -3.36 4.59 4.45
C TRP A 5 -3.09 5.86 3.64
N ILE A 6 -4.00 6.18 2.74
CA ILE A 6 -3.93 7.35 1.87
C ILE A 6 -5.00 8.35 2.34
N ALA A 7 -4.60 9.59 2.60
CA ALA A 7 -5.52 10.66 2.95
C ALA A 7 -6.46 10.91 1.76
N THR A 8 -7.77 10.96 2.00
CA THR A 8 -8.74 11.28 0.94
C THR A 8 -8.76 12.77 0.59
N LEU A 9 -8.31 13.59 1.54
CA LEU A 9 -8.22 15.04 1.39
C LEU A 9 -6.74 15.46 1.44
N GLY A 10 -6.01 15.12 0.38
CA GLY A 10 -4.58 15.37 0.24
C GLY A 10 -3.90 14.32 -0.64
N GLU A 11 -2.61 14.49 -0.92
CA GLU A 11 -1.78 13.52 -1.64
C GLU A 11 -0.81 12.81 -0.66
N GLU A 12 -1.25 12.62 0.58
CA GLU A 12 -0.43 12.08 1.66
C GLU A 12 -0.72 10.59 1.88
N ALA A 13 0.31 9.75 1.78
CA ALA A 13 0.25 8.33 2.11
C ALA A 13 1.15 8.06 3.33
N LEU A 14 0.55 7.55 4.40
CA LEU A 14 1.22 7.28 5.67
C LEU A 14 1.07 5.81 6.05
N TYR A 15 2.09 5.25 6.70
CA TYR A 15 1.89 3.99 7.40
C TYR A 15 1.03 4.22 8.63
N GLU A 16 0.33 3.18 9.06
CA GLU A 16 -0.52 3.23 10.24
C GLU A 16 0.21 3.72 11.51
N VAL A 17 1.49 3.38 11.65
CA VAL A 17 2.32 3.82 12.79
C VAL A 17 2.65 5.32 12.75
N ASP A 18 2.57 5.93 11.57
CA ASP A 18 2.84 7.35 11.33
C ASP A 18 1.55 8.19 11.31
N LEU A 19 0.38 7.55 11.38
CA LEU A 19 -0.87 8.26 11.53
C LEU A 19 -0.89 9.04 12.86
N PRO A 20 -1.56 10.21 12.90
CA PRO A 20 -1.79 10.92 14.16
C PRO A 20 -2.46 10.02 15.21
N ASP A 21 -2.16 10.24 16.48
CA ASP A 21 -2.69 9.44 17.60
C ASP A 21 -4.20 9.21 17.58
N CYS A 22 -4.98 10.25 17.20
CA CYS A 22 -6.42 10.13 17.08
C CYS A 22 -6.84 9.16 15.97
N CYS A 23 -6.17 9.20 14.82
CA CYS A 23 -6.40 8.33 13.67
C CYS A 23 -5.97 6.88 13.98
N GLN A 24 -4.83 6.66 14.66
CA GLN A 24 -4.40 5.32 15.08
C GLN A 24 -5.43 4.62 15.96
N ARG A 25 -6.04 5.35 16.90
CA ARG A 25 -7.10 4.82 17.76
C ARG A 25 -8.36 4.47 16.97
N SER A 26 -8.73 5.28 15.99
CA SER A 26 -9.85 4.99 15.08
C SER A 26 -9.61 3.71 14.28
N VAL A 27 -8.43 3.55 13.67
CA VAL A 27 -8.04 2.34 12.92
C VAL A 27 -8.04 1.10 13.81
N SER A 28 -7.46 1.22 15.00
CA SER A 28 -7.38 0.10 15.95
C SER A 28 -8.77 -0.36 16.40
N SER A 29 -9.69 0.59 16.61
CA SER A 29 -11.08 0.29 16.98
C SER A 29 -11.84 -0.36 15.83
N ALA A 30 -11.70 0.15 14.61
CA ALA A 30 -12.38 -0.37 13.43
C ALA A 30 -11.86 -1.74 12.98
N ARG A 31 -10.60 -2.09 13.26
CA ARG A 31 -10.09 -3.46 13.03
C ARG A 31 -10.68 -4.49 13.98
N ASN A 32 -10.95 -4.11 15.23
CA ASN A 32 -11.54 -5.02 16.20
C ASN A 32 -12.95 -5.48 15.76
N THR A 33 -13.69 -4.62 15.05
CA THR A 33 -15.05 -4.91 14.59
C THR A 33 -15.13 -5.80 13.34
N LYS A 34 -14.01 -6.32 12.82
CA LYS A 34 -13.94 -7.20 11.62
C LYS A 34 -14.58 -6.59 10.36
N SER A 35 -14.80 -5.28 10.37
CA SER A 35 -15.46 -4.50 9.33
C SER A 35 -14.61 -3.28 8.97
N LEU A 36 -13.29 -3.46 8.94
CA LEU A 36 -12.43 -2.43 8.37
C LEU A 36 -12.68 -2.47 6.86
N ASP A 37 -13.71 -1.73 6.45
CA ASP A 37 -13.89 -1.30 5.07
C ASP A 37 -12.56 -0.65 4.64
N ASP A 38 -12.24 -0.66 3.35
CA ASP A 38 -11.05 -0.02 2.79
C ASP A 38 -11.01 1.51 3.02
N TYR A 39 -11.86 2.06 3.88
CA TYR A 39 -12.02 3.46 4.22
C TYR A 39 -12.38 3.64 5.70
N PHE A 40 -11.83 4.68 6.34
CA PHE A 40 -12.32 5.14 7.63
C PHE A 40 -12.22 6.67 7.76
N GLU A 41 -13.11 7.25 8.56
CA GLU A 41 -13.06 8.66 8.96
C GLU A 41 -12.77 8.76 10.47
N CYS A 42 -11.85 9.63 10.85
CA CYS A 42 -11.55 9.88 12.26
C CYS A 42 -12.58 10.87 12.83
N PRO A 43 -13.42 10.47 13.80
CA PRO A 43 -14.43 11.36 14.38
C PRO A 43 -13.84 12.50 15.22
N THR A 44 -12.54 12.47 15.51
CA THR A 44 -11.87 13.49 16.34
C THR A 44 -11.35 14.66 15.51
N CYS A 45 -10.64 14.39 14.40
CA CYS A 45 -10.06 15.42 13.55
C CYS A 45 -10.79 15.61 12.21
N GLY A 46 -11.73 14.72 11.87
CA GLY A 46 -12.44 14.71 10.60
C GLY A 46 -11.60 14.25 9.41
N ALA A 47 -10.37 13.78 9.64
CA ALA A 47 -9.53 13.24 8.58
C ALA A 47 -10.08 11.91 8.09
N ALA A 48 -10.13 11.74 6.78
CA ALA A 48 -10.60 10.54 6.13
C ALA A 48 -9.44 9.85 5.38
N TRP A 49 -9.41 8.54 5.48
CA TRP A 49 -8.32 7.69 5.02
C TRP A 49 -8.86 6.49 4.25
N GLN A 50 -8.15 6.12 3.19
CA GLN A 50 -8.49 4.98 2.34
C GLN A 50 -7.29 4.04 2.23
N ALA A 51 -7.54 2.73 2.24
CA ALA A 51 -6.52 1.73 2.00
C ALA A 51 -6.01 1.87 0.55
N PRO A 52 -4.71 1.69 0.29
CA PRO A 52 -4.19 1.67 -1.05
C PRO A 52 -4.89 0.57 -1.85
N VAL A 53 -5.37 0.91 -3.04
CA VAL A 53 -5.88 -0.08 -3.99
C VAL A 53 -4.77 -1.08 -4.26
N ALA A 54 -5.07 -2.38 -4.13
CA ALA A 54 -4.15 -3.44 -4.52
C ALA A 54 -3.94 -3.35 -6.04
N VAL A 55 -2.92 -2.61 -6.45
CA VAL A 55 -2.45 -2.64 -7.83
C VAL A 55 -1.69 -3.95 -7.97
N GLU A 56 -2.27 -4.90 -8.70
CA GLU A 56 -1.54 -6.08 -9.18
C GLU A 56 -0.26 -5.56 -9.85
N PRO A 57 0.93 -6.00 -9.44
CA PRO A 57 2.16 -5.54 -10.06
C PRO A 57 2.07 -5.85 -11.55
N GLU A 58 2.24 -4.84 -12.40
CA GLU A 58 2.38 -5.07 -13.83
C GLU A 58 3.52 -6.07 -14.02
N GLU A 59 3.17 -7.27 -14.47
CA GLU A 59 4.12 -8.33 -14.78
C GLU A 59 5.16 -7.73 -15.74
N CYS A 60 6.39 -7.58 -15.24
CA CYS A 60 7.49 -7.03 -16.00
C CYS A 60 7.63 -7.84 -17.30
N ALA A 61 7.19 -7.26 -18.42
CA ALA A 61 7.41 -7.80 -19.76
C ALA A 61 8.88 -7.65 -20.21
N PHE A 62 9.84 -7.72 -19.28
CA PHE A 62 11.24 -7.92 -19.59
C PHE A 62 11.53 -9.42 -19.52
N THR A 63 11.08 -10.15 -20.55
CA THR A 63 11.60 -11.48 -20.80
C THR A 63 13.08 -11.30 -21.11
N GLU A 64 13.96 -11.60 -20.15
CA GLU A 64 15.37 -11.78 -20.41
C GLU A 64 15.52 -12.83 -21.52
N ARG A 65 15.77 -12.38 -22.75
CA ARG A 65 16.29 -13.25 -23.81
C ARG A 65 17.76 -13.52 -23.49
N ALA A 66 17.99 -14.30 -22.44
CA ALA A 66 19.32 -14.75 -22.03
C ALA A 66 19.33 -16.28 -21.89
N SER A 67 18.95 -16.98 -22.96
CA SER A 67 19.29 -18.39 -23.19
C SER A 67 18.99 -18.80 -24.62
N ASP A 68 19.85 -18.39 -25.55
CA ASP A 68 20.27 -19.31 -26.61
C ASP A 68 21.76 -19.03 -26.92
N GLY A 69 22.58 -20.05 -26.72
CA GLY A 69 24.03 -19.92 -26.59
C GLY A 69 24.72 -19.29 -27.81
N GLU A 70 25.45 -18.22 -27.55
CA GLU A 70 26.51 -17.79 -28.46
C GLU A 70 27.73 -18.69 -28.26
N ARG A 71 28.06 -19.35 -29.36
CA ARG A 71 29.01 -20.44 -29.49
C ARG A 71 30.29 -19.81 -30.03
N LYS A 72 31.41 -20.24 -29.45
CA LYS A 72 32.80 -20.08 -29.91
C LYS A 72 33.47 -18.72 -29.71
N GLY A 73 34.30 -18.65 -28.67
CA GLY A 73 35.50 -17.83 -28.72
C GLY A 73 36.45 -18.34 -29.81
N ALA A 74 36.98 -17.41 -30.60
CA ALA A 74 38.08 -17.66 -31.52
C ALA A 74 39.38 -17.24 -30.86
N ALA A 75 40.38 -18.14 -30.95
CA ALA A 75 41.78 -17.90 -30.62
C ALA A 75 42.45 -17.06 -31.72
#